data_AF-A0A4Q3DZ06-F1
#
_entry.id   AF-A0A4Q3DZ06-F1
#
_cell.length_a   1.000
_cell.length_b   1.000
_cell.length_c   1.000
_cell.angle_alpha   90.00
_cell.angle_beta   90.00
_cell.angle_gamma   90.00
#
_symmetry.space_group_name_H-M   'P 1'
#
loop_
_entity.id
_entity.type
_entity.pdbx_description
1 polymer ?
#
loop_
_entity_poly.entity_id
_entity_poly.type
_entity_poly.pdbx_seq_one_letter_code
_entity_poly.pdbx_strand_id
1 'polypeptide(L)'
;MKRMLCLLFLLISLKVQAQTAQPDSVTIRKIASRDADRSYKLNRTIRKAFRNKQLYSTSDYFKPNANTTKNTTLLTDSGYVKAYRHIAFDNTVNQIRLNRSKIVIIGIVVAGVAVIVVAIIKLVEAFANALSDSITRSVI
;
A
#
# COMPACT_ATOMS: atom_id res chain seq x y z
N MET A 1 -15.66 -59.26 -34.78
CA MET A 1 -15.18 -58.93 -33.41
C MET A 1 -14.12 -57.82 -33.39
N LYS A 2 -13.16 -57.75 -34.34
CA LYS A 2 -12.12 -56.69 -34.39
C LYS A 2 -12.66 -55.24 -34.45
N ARG A 3 -13.81 -55.01 -35.10
CA ARG A 3 -14.43 -53.66 -35.20
C ARG A 3 -15.04 -53.15 -33.88
N MET A 4 -15.40 -54.05 -32.97
CA MET A 4 -15.99 -53.69 -31.68
C MET A 4 -14.92 -53.24 -30.67
N LEU A 5 -13.70 -53.78 -30.79
CA LEU A 5 -12.56 -53.40 -29.96
C LEU A 5 -12.09 -51.96 -30.23
N CYS A 6 -12.14 -51.50 -31.49
CA CYS A 6 -11.80 -50.11 -31.84
C CYS A 6 -12.77 -49.09 -31.24
N LEU A 7 -14.07 -49.41 -31.17
CA LEU A 7 -15.09 -48.52 -30.57
C LEU A 7 -14.89 -48.37 -29.05
N LEU A 8 -14.46 -49.44 -28.37
CA LEU A 8 -14.15 -49.40 -26.94
C LEU A 8 -12.93 -48.51 -26.66
N PHE A 9 -11.90 -48.56 -27.51
CA PHE A 9 -10.69 -47.74 -27.36
C PHE A 9 -10.97 -46.24 -27.63
N LEU A 10 -11.90 -45.95 -28.55
CA LEU A 10 -12.33 -44.58 -28.84
C LEU A 10 -13.04 -43.95 -27.63
N LEU A 11 -13.94 -44.70 -26.98
CA LEU A 11 -14.70 -44.24 -25.81
C LEU A 11 -13.84 -43.97 -24.57
N ILE A 12 -12.74 -44.71 -24.40
CA ILE A 12 -11.79 -44.50 -23.29
C ILE A 12 -10.95 -43.23 -23.51
N SER A 13 -10.70 -42.84 -24.77
CA SER A 13 -9.89 -41.68 -25.12
C SER A 13 -10.60 -40.33 -24.88
N LEU A 14 -11.94 -40.32 -24.77
CA LEU A 14 -12.73 -39.10 -24.51
C LEU A 14 -12.65 -38.60 -23.06
N LYS A 15 -12.06 -39.37 -22.14
CA LYS A 15 -11.88 -38.94 -20.74
C LYS A 15 -10.54 -38.26 -20.45
N VAL A 16 -9.82 -37.82 -21.47
CA VAL A 16 -8.71 -36.89 -21.29
C VAL A 16 -9.31 -35.53 -20.91
N GLN A 17 -9.62 -35.36 -19.63
CA GLN A 17 -9.83 -34.04 -19.04
C GLN A 17 -8.55 -33.26 -19.27
N ALA A 18 -8.64 -32.26 -20.15
CA ALA A 18 -7.61 -31.27 -20.32
C ALA A 18 -7.28 -30.70 -18.94
N GLN A 19 -6.14 -31.09 -18.38
CA GLN A 19 -5.64 -30.48 -17.15
C GLN A 19 -5.45 -29.00 -17.46
N THR A 20 -6.17 -28.16 -16.73
CA THR A 20 -5.93 -26.71 -16.76
C THR A 20 -4.46 -26.48 -16.44
N ALA A 21 -3.69 -26.09 -17.45
CA ALA A 21 -2.26 -25.82 -17.29
C ALA A 21 -2.07 -24.88 -16.10
N GLN A 22 -1.11 -25.22 -15.22
CA GLN A 22 -0.79 -24.31 -14.12
C GLN A 22 -0.44 -22.94 -14.70
N PRO A 23 -1.01 -21.86 -14.14
CA PRO A 23 -0.72 -20.52 -14.62
C PRO A 23 0.79 -20.24 -14.49
N ASP A 24 1.37 -19.64 -15.53
CA ASP A 24 2.78 -19.26 -15.53
C ASP A 24 3.14 -18.39 -14.32
N SER A 25 4.39 -18.51 -13.85
CA SER A 25 4.91 -17.77 -12.69
C SER A 25 4.69 -16.25 -12.77
N VAL A 26 4.77 -15.68 -13.97
CA VAL A 26 4.49 -14.27 -14.26
C VAL A 26 3.02 -13.93 -14.02
N THR A 27 2.11 -14.80 -14.45
CA THR A 27 0.66 -14.64 -14.29
C THR A 27 0.28 -14.74 -12.83
N ILE A 28 0.84 -15.72 -12.09
CA ILE A 28 0.65 -15.87 -10.65
C ILE A 28 1.07 -14.60 -9.93
N ARG A 29 2.25 -14.05 -10.24
CA ARG A 29 2.75 -12.82 -9.61
C ARG A 29 1.86 -11.61 -9.91
N LYS A 30 1.33 -11.48 -11.14
CA LYS A 30 0.39 -10.41 -11.51
C LYS A 30 -0.92 -10.51 -10.73
N ILE A 31 -1.46 -11.72 -10.57
CA ILE A 31 -2.68 -11.95 -9.79
C ILE A 31 -2.41 -11.64 -8.31
N ALA A 32 -1.30 -12.14 -7.76
CA ALA A 32 -0.90 -11.85 -6.38
C ALA A 32 -0.74 -10.35 -6.12
N SER A 33 -0.14 -9.60 -7.06
CA SER A 33 -0.04 -8.14 -6.96
C SER A 33 -1.41 -7.50 -6.89
N ARG A 34 -2.27 -7.81 -7.86
CA ARG A 34 -3.62 -7.23 -7.95
C ARG A 34 -4.44 -7.48 -6.68
N ASP A 35 -4.38 -8.69 -6.14
CA ASP A 35 -5.10 -9.06 -4.93
C ASP A 35 -4.52 -8.36 -3.69
N ALA A 36 -3.19 -8.30 -3.57
CA ALA A 36 -2.52 -7.61 -2.48
C ALA A 36 -2.81 -6.09 -2.51
N ASP A 37 -2.73 -5.46 -3.69
CA ASP A 37 -2.90 -4.01 -3.82
C ASP A 37 -4.31 -3.53 -3.46
N ARG A 38 -5.33 -4.32 -3.80
CA ARG A 38 -6.74 -3.92 -3.63
C ARG A 38 -7.32 -4.34 -2.28
N SER A 39 -7.01 -5.55 -1.84
CA SER A 39 -7.73 -6.18 -0.73
C SER A 39 -6.94 -6.16 0.57
N TYR A 40 -5.60 -6.03 0.50
CA TYR A 40 -4.77 -6.12 1.69
C TYR A 40 -4.75 -4.82 2.50
N LYS A 41 -5.18 -4.90 3.76
CA LYS A 41 -5.05 -3.81 4.73
C LYS A 41 -4.66 -4.34 6.10
N LEU A 42 -3.52 -3.89 6.63
CA LEU A 42 -3.14 -4.17 8.02
C LEU A 42 -4.14 -3.52 8.98
N ASN A 43 -4.57 -4.28 10.00
CA ASN A 43 -5.26 -3.73 11.15
C ASN A 43 -4.40 -2.64 11.82
N ARG A 44 -5.03 -1.59 12.35
CA ARG A 44 -4.37 -0.48 13.06
C ARG A 44 -3.42 -0.95 14.17
N THR A 45 -3.81 -1.96 14.94
CA THR A 45 -2.97 -2.52 16.03
C THR A 45 -1.72 -3.17 15.47
N ILE A 46 -1.87 -4.03 14.45
CA ILE A 46 -0.74 -4.68 13.78
C ILE A 46 0.13 -3.65 13.07
N ARG A 47 -0.45 -2.58 12.51
CA ARG A 47 0.31 -1.50 11.88
C ARG A 47 1.16 -0.74 12.89
N LYS A 48 0.65 -0.53 14.10
CA LYS A 48 1.42 0.04 15.22
C LYS A 48 2.56 -0.90 15.61
N ALA A 49 2.29 -2.20 15.71
CA ALA A 49 3.32 -3.21 15.96
C ALA A 49 4.38 -3.25 14.84
N PHE A 50 3.98 -3.18 13.57
CA PHE A 50 4.89 -3.14 12.42
C PHE A 50 5.88 -1.97 12.51
N ARG A 51 5.39 -0.78 12.90
CA ARG A 51 6.24 0.41 13.07
C ARG A 51 7.22 0.29 14.23
N ASN A 52 6.85 -0.45 15.28
CA ASN A 52 7.62 -0.50 16.54
C ASN A 52 8.53 -1.72 16.65
N LYS A 53 8.12 -2.85 16.06
CA LYS A 53 8.74 -4.17 16.27
C LYS A 53 9.24 -4.82 14.98
N GLN A 54 9.21 -4.12 13.84
CA GLN A 54 9.67 -4.61 12.53
C GLN A 54 9.20 -6.05 12.24
N LEU A 55 7.90 -6.21 11.96
CA LEU A 55 7.37 -7.53 11.56
C LEU A 55 8.05 -8.00 10.28
N TYR A 56 8.34 -9.29 10.19
CA TYR A 56 8.97 -9.89 9.01
C TYR A 56 7.96 -10.12 7.88
N SER A 57 8.42 -10.10 6.63
CA SER A 57 7.61 -10.41 5.44
C SER A 57 7.02 -11.83 5.45
N THR A 58 7.61 -12.74 6.22
CA THR A 58 7.17 -14.12 6.41
C THR A 58 6.06 -14.27 7.46
N SER A 59 5.69 -13.20 8.16
CA SER A 59 4.67 -13.23 9.21
C SER A 59 3.29 -13.59 8.63
N ASP A 60 2.46 -14.27 9.42
CA ASP A 60 1.12 -14.66 9.00
C ASP A 60 0.18 -13.48 8.76
N TYR A 61 0.50 -12.29 9.28
CA TYR A 61 -0.20 -11.06 8.97
C TYR A 61 -0.23 -10.74 7.47
N PHE A 62 0.78 -11.17 6.72
CA PHE A 62 0.90 -10.95 5.27
C PHE A 62 0.36 -12.12 4.44
N LYS A 63 -0.22 -13.14 5.08
CA LYS A 63 -0.75 -14.32 4.37
C LYS A 63 -2.07 -13.99 3.70
N PRO A 64 -2.28 -14.39 2.42
CA PRO A 64 -3.58 -14.28 1.80
C PRO A 64 -4.60 -15.19 2.50
N ASN A 65 -5.85 -14.76 2.52
CA ASN A 65 -6.98 -15.52 3.03
C ASN A 65 -8.19 -15.40 2.08
N ALA A 66 -9.29 -16.09 2.40
CA ALA A 66 -10.50 -16.10 1.58
C ALA A 66 -11.14 -14.71 1.39
N ASN A 67 -10.86 -13.75 2.28
CA ASN A 67 -11.38 -12.38 2.17
C ASN A 67 -10.51 -11.50 1.27
N THR A 68 -9.23 -11.82 1.14
CA THR A 68 -8.28 -11.00 0.36
C THR A 68 -8.06 -11.48 -1.07
N THR A 69 -8.41 -12.73 -1.34
CA THR A 69 -8.11 -13.42 -2.60
C THR A 69 -9.41 -13.87 -3.26
N LYS A 70 -9.64 -13.46 -4.52
CA LYS A 70 -10.86 -13.84 -5.26
C LYS A 70 -10.90 -15.32 -5.61
N ASN A 71 -9.75 -15.89 -5.97
CA ASN A 71 -9.65 -17.30 -6.34
C ASN A 71 -9.01 -18.10 -5.21
N THR A 72 -9.83 -18.77 -4.41
CA THR A 72 -9.38 -19.53 -3.23
C THR A 72 -8.49 -20.72 -3.59
N THR A 73 -8.50 -21.22 -4.84
CA THR A 73 -7.61 -22.29 -5.28
C THR A 73 -6.14 -21.86 -5.29
N LEU A 74 -5.85 -20.57 -5.36
CA LEU A 74 -4.49 -20.02 -5.31
C LEU A 74 -3.92 -19.97 -3.89
N LEU A 75 -4.75 -20.15 -2.85
CA LEU A 75 -4.28 -20.11 -1.46
C LEU A 75 -3.36 -21.28 -1.10
N THR A 76 -3.43 -22.38 -1.85
CA THR A 76 -2.55 -23.54 -1.71
C THR A 76 -1.30 -23.44 -2.58
N ASP A 77 -1.25 -22.50 -3.52
CA ASP A 77 -0.10 -22.28 -4.39
C ASP A 77 1.01 -21.53 -3.64
N SER A 78 2.14 -22.21 -3.44
CA SER A 78 3.29 -21.65 -2.72
C SER A 78 3.89 -20.40 -3.39
N GLY A 79 3.89 -20.36 -4.73
CA GLY A 79 4.39 -19.24 -5.52
C GLY A 79 3.49 -18.02 -5.36
N TYR A 80 2.17 -18.22 -5.41
CA TYR A 80 1.18 -17.20 -5.13
C TYR A 80 1.32 -16.65 -3.72
N VAL A 81 1.34 -17.52 -2.70
CA VAL A 81 1.43 -17.11 -1.29
C VAL A 81 2.72 -16.33 -1.03
N LYS A 82 3.85 -16.76 -1.59
CA LYS A 82 5.13 -16.06 -1.46
C LYS A 82 5.11 -14.70 -2.14
N ALA A 83 4.59 -14.63 -3.37
CA ALA A 83 4.46 -13.37 -4.10
C ALA A 83 3.53 -12.39 -3.37
N TYR A 84 2.38 -12.87 -2.90
CA TYR A 84 1.41 -12.08 -2.16
C TYR A 84 2.02 -11.50 -0.89
N ARG A 85 2.70 -12.33 -0.08
CA ARG A 85 3.37 -11.90 1.16
C ARG A 85 4.37 -10.78 0.91
N HIS A 86 5.21 -10.94 -0.11
CA HIS A 86 6.21 -9.95 -0.47
C HIS A 86 5.56 -8.60 -0.84
N ILE A 87 4.55 -8.63 -1.70
CA ILE A 87 3.87 -7.42 -2.18
C ILE A 87 3.09 -6.74 -1.05
N ALA A 88 2.38 -7.53 -0.24
CA ALA A 88 1.65 -7.04 0.94
C ALA A 88 2.59 -6.37 1.96
N PHE A 89 3.79 -6.93 2.15
CA PHE A 89 4.84 -6.35 2.98
C PHE A 89 5.35 -5.02 2.41
N ASP A 90 5.76 -5.00 1.14
CA ASP A 90 6.28 -3.80 0.47
C ASP A 90 5.26 -2.66 0.47
N ASN A 91 4.00 -2.97 0.19
CA ASN A 91 2.90 -2.01 0.26
C ASN A 91 2.77 -1.41 1.66
N THR A 92 2.93 -2.22 2.70
CA THR A 92 2.88 -1.74 4.09
C THR A 92 4.05 -0.81 4.40
N VAL A 93 5.27 -1.16 3.97
CA VAL A 93 6.46 -0.32 4.12
C VAL A 93 6.26 1.02 3.40
N ASN A 94 5.81 0.99 2.15
CA ASN A 94 5.59 2.16 1.33
C ASN A 94 4.51 3.08 1.90
N GLN A 95 3.38 2.53 2.35
CA GLN A 95 2.33 3.32 3.00
C GLN A 95 2.84 4.02 4.26
N ILE A 96 3.66 3.36 5.08
CA ILE A 96 4.21 3.98 6.29
C ILE A 96 5.18 5.10 5.92
N ARG A 97 6.06 4.87 4.94
CA ARG A 97 7.02 5.88 4.46
C ARG A 97 6.29 7.11 3.92
N LEU A 98 5.31 6.93 3.04
CA LEU A 98 4.52 8.03 2.47
C LEU A 98 3.78 8.84 3.53
N ASN A 99 3.20 8.17 4.53
CA ASN A 99 2.51 8.85 5.63
C ASN A 99 3.47 9.69 6.47
N ARG A 100 4.70 9.21 6.72
CA ARG A 100 5.72 10.01 7.43
C ARG A 100 6.10 11.26 6.62
N SER A 101 6.35 11.11 5.32
CA SER A 101 6.69 12.24 4.45
C SER A 101 5.58 13.30 4.40
N LYS A 102 4.30 12.89 4.34
CA LYS A 102 3.16 13.81 4.40
C LYS A 102 3.13 14.64 5.69
N ILE A 103 3.40 14.01 6.83
CA ILE A 103 3.41 14.70 8.14
C ILE A 103 4.53 15.76 8.17
N VAL A 104 5.71 15.44 7.64
CA VAL A 104 6.84 16.38 7.57
C VAL A 104 6.49 17.60 6.71
N ILE A 105 5.91 17.37 5.53
CA ILE A 105 5.51 18.46 4.62
C ILE A 105 4.50 19.40 5.28
N ILE A 106 3.48 18.84 5.95
CA ILE A 106 2.48 19.64 6.67
C ILE A 106 3.15 20.46 7.79
N GLY A 107 4.07 19.85 8.55
CA GLY A 107 4.81 20.54 9.61
C GLY A 107 5.62 21.73 9.08
N ILE A 108 6.32 21.57 7.95
CA ILE A 108 7.09 22.65 7.32
C ILE A 108 6.18 23.80 6.87
N VAL A 109 5.04 23.48 6.24
CA VAL A 109 4.10 24.50 5.76
C VAL A 109 3.55 25.33 6.93
N VAL A 110 3.11 24.66 8.00
CA VAL A 110 2.58 25.34 9.20
C VAL A 110 3.64 26.22 9.85
N ALA A 111 4.87 25.72 10.01
CA ALA A 111 5.97 26.50 10.56
C ALA A 111 6.31 27.72 9.69
N GLY A 112 6.34 27.55 8.37
CA GLY A 112 6.59 28.66 7.43
C GLY A 112 5.53 29.75 7.52
N VAL A 113 4.25 29.39 7.57
CA VAL A 113 3.15 30.35 7.74
C VAL A 113 3.27 31.09 9.07
N ALA A 114 3.60 30.40 10.17
CA ALA A 114 3.76 31.03 11.47
C ALA A 114 4.86 32.11 11.47
N VAL A 115 6.01 31.83 10.84
CA VAL A 115 7.10 32.80 10.72
C VAL A 115 6.67 34.05 9.93
N ILE A 116 5.94 33.87 8.83
CA ILE A 116 5.43 34.99 8.02
C ILE A 116 4.47 35.86 8.83
N VAL A 117 3.53 35.24 9.57
CA VAL A 117 2.58 35.98 10.40
C VAL A 117 3.29 36.81 11.48
N VAL A 118 4.28 36.22 12.17
CA VAL A 118 5.07 36.94 13.18
C VAL A 118 5.84 38.10 12.56
N ALA A 119 6.44 37.91 11.38
CA ALA A 119 7.15 38.98 10.67
C ALA A 119 6.22 40.14 10.30
N ILE A 120 5.01 39.85 9.83
CA ILE A 120 4.00 40.87 9.50
C ILE A 120 3.59 41.66 10.75
N ILE A 121 3.32 40.98 11.86
CA ILE A 121 2.97 41.64 13.13
C ILE A 121 4.08 42.60 13.57
N LYS A 122 5.34 42.14 13.52
CA LYS A 122 6.49 42.97 13.89
C LYS A 122 6.70 44.15 12.96
N LEU A 123 6.44 43.98 11.66
CA LEU A 123 6.49 45.07 10.69
C LEU A 123 5.41 46.13 10.96
N VAL A 124 4.18 45.70 11.27
CA VAL A 124 3.08 46.62 11.61
C VAL A 124 3.38 47.38 12.89
N GLU A 125 3.91 46.71 13.92
CA GLU A 125 4.33 47.33 15.18
C GLU A 125 5.42 48.39 14.95
N ALA A 126 6.45 48.06 14.16
CA ALA A 126 7.52 48.99 13.81
C ALA A 126 7.00 50.23 13.06
N PHE A 127 6.06 50.03 12.12
CA PHE A 127 5.46 51.12 11.37
C PHE A 127 4.60 52.04 12.25
N ALA A 128 3.79 51.45 13.15
CA ALA A 128 2.98 52.22 14.10
C ALA A 128 3.85 53.09 15.02
N ASN A 129 4.95 52.53 15.52
CA ASN A 129 5.90 53.26 16.36
C ASN A 129 6.57 54.42 15.59
N ALA A 130 6.95 54.20 14.33
CA ALA A 130 7.53 55.24 13.49
C ALA A 130 6.55 56.39 13.19
N LEU A 131 5.27 56.09 12.95
CA LEU A 131 4.23 57.10 12.76
C LEU A 131 4.02 57.93 14.03
N SER A 132 3.97 57.28 15.19
CA SER A 132 3.81 57.97 16.47
C SER A 132 4.96 58.96 16.71
N ASP A 133 6.21 58.54 16.50
CA ASP A 133 7.39 59.42 16.69
C ASP A 133 7.37 60.62 15.71
N SER A 134 6.97 60.39 14.45
CA SER A 134 6.84 61.46 13.45
C SER A 134 5.80 62.51 13.85
N ILE A 135 4.63 62.07 14.35
CA ILE A 135 3.58 62.98 14.83
C ILE A 135 4.09 63.78 16.03
N THR A 136 4.71 63.13 17.02
CA THR A 136 5.25 63.81 18.21
C THR A 136 6.27 64.88 17.85
N ARG A 137 7.17 64.62 16.88
CA ARG A 137 8.15 65.62 16.40
C ARG A 137 7.53 66.78 15.63
N SER A 138 6.34 66.62 15.05
CA SER A 138 5.66 67.69 14.30
C SER A 138 4.84 68.65 15.19
N VAL A 139 4.58 68.26 16.43
CA VAL A 139 3.75 69.02 17.38
C VAL A 139 4.59 69.85 18.37
N ILE A 140 5.88 69.52 18.52
CA ILE A 140 6.86 70.25 19.33
C ILE A 140 7.60 71.25 18.43
#